data_AF-A0A7G2UGB2-F1
#
_entry.id   AF-A0A7G2UGB2-F1
#
_cell.length_a   1.000
_cell.length_b   1.000
_cell.length_c   1.000
_cell.angle_alpha   90.00
_cell.angle_beta   90.00
_cell.angle_gamma   90.00
#
_symmetry.space_group_name_H-M   'P 1'
#
loop_
_entity.id
_entity.type
_entity.pdbx_description
1 polymer ?
#
loop_
_entity_poly.entity_id
_entity_poly.type
_entity_poly.pdbx_seq_one_letter_code
_entity_poly.pdbx_strand_id
1 'polypeptide(L)' 'MRTQSVPKKPTNLSLDQGLLSEARSFGVNLSQAAEAGLRRAVKDAKAEAWKRENAKALEASNRWVEENGLPLDVYRPF' A
#
# COMPACT_ATOMS: atom_id res chain seq x y z
N MET A 1 10.09 9.77 -22.93
CA MET A 1 8.91 9.31 -22.17
C MET A 1 8.21 10.53 -21.58
N ARG A 2 6.97 10.84 -21.98
CA ARG A 2 6.21 11.95 -21.37
C ARG A 2 5.64 11.46 -20.04
N THR A 3 6.21 11.89 -18.93
CA THR A 3 5.56 11.79 -17.62
C THR A 3 4.36 12.72 -17.62
N GLN A 4 3.17 12.16 -17.83
CA GLN A 4 1.93 12.89 -17.66
C GLN A 4 1.81 13.28 -16.18
N SER A 5 1.93 14.58 -15.88
CA SER A 5 1.67 15.10 -14.53
C SER A 5 0.17 15.02 -14.28
N VAL A 6 -0.25 14.12 -13.39
CA VAL A 6 -1.63 14.06 -12.93
C VAL A 6 -1.96 15.39 -12.25
N PRO A 7 -3.05 16.08 -12.62
CA PRO A 7 -3.40 17.37 -12.03
C PRO A 7 -3.66 17.18 -10.52
N LYS A 8 -2.92 17.95 -9.70
CA LYS A 8 -3.10 17.94 -8.25
C LYS A 8 -4.27 18.85 -7.88
N LYS A 9 -5.21 18.33 -7.09
CA LYS A 9 -6.30 19.14 -6.53
C LYS A 9 -5.89 19.67 -5.15
N PRO A 10 -5.88 20.99 -4.92
CA PRO A 10 -5.69 21.55 -3.58
C PRO A 10 -6.78 21.01 -2.65
N THR A 11 -6.38 20.48 -1.51
CA THR A 11 -7.28 19.93 -0.50
C THR A 11 -6.93 20.57 0.84
N ASN A 12 -7.91 21.12 1.55
CA ASN A 12 -7.69 21.70 2.86
C ASN A 12 -7.71 20.60 3.92
N LEU A 13 -6.69 20.55 4.78
CA LEU A 13 -6.50 19.51 5.79
C LEU A 13 -6.22 20.15 7.14
N SER A 14 -6.87 19.64 8.19
CA SER A 14 -6.57 20.02 9.57
C SER A 14 -5.49 19.10 10.13
N LEU A 15 -4.36 19.67 10.53
CA LEU A 15 -3.22 18.96 11.12
C LEU A 15 -2.79 19.64 12.41
N ASP A 16 -2.07 18.90 13.24
CA ASP A 16 -1.51 19.44 14.48
C ASP A 16 -0.58 20.62 14.22
N GLN A 17 -0.75 21.70 15.00
CA GLN A 17 0.00 22.95 14.81
C GLN A 17 1.47 22.81 15.23
N GLY A 18 1.76 21.98 16.24
CA GLY A 18 3.12 21.69 16.70
C GLY A 18 3.90 20.98 15.61
N LEU A 19 3.32 19.91 15.06
CA LEU A 19 3.88 19.14 13.95
C LEU A 19 4.11 20.00 12.70
N LEU A 20 3.18 20.91 12.38
CA LEU A 20 3.35 21.84 11.26
C LEU A 20 4.51 22.82 11.47
N SER A 21 4.65 23.32 12.70
CA SER A 21 5.74 24.23 13.07
C SER A 21 7.09 23.52 13.01
N GLU A 22 7.16 22.30 13.52
CA GLU A 22 8.34 21.44 13.47
C GLU A 22 8.71 21.06 12.04
N ALA A 23 7.75 20.63 11.23
CA ALA A 23 7.99 20.32 9.83
C ALA A 23 8.55 21.53 9.06
N ARG A 24 8.05 22.74 9.35
CA ARG A 24 8.56 23.98 8.76
C ARG A 24 9.97 24.32 9.24
N SER A 25 10.30 24.12 10.52
CA SER A 25 11.65 24.40 11.04
C SER A 25 12.71 23.49 10.41
N PHE A 26 12.33 22.27 10.04
CA PHE A 26 13.18 21.33 9.31
C PHE A 26 13.12 21.46 7.78
N GLY A 27 12.36 22.42 7.23
CA GLY A 27 12.25 22.62 5.79
C GLY A 27 11.49 21.51 5.05
N VAL A 28 10.63 20.76 5.74
CA VAL A 28 9.86 19.66 5.15
C VAL A 28 8.80 20.21 4.19
N ASN A 29 8.77 19.66 2.98
CA ASN A 29 7.72 19.97 2.02
C ASN A 29 6.40 19.26 2.40
N LEU A 30 5.51 20.00 3.05
CA LEU A 30 4.22 19.49 3.56
C LEU A 30 3.38 18.81 2.48
N SER A 31 3.33 19.38 1.27
CA SER A 31 2.53 18.80 0.17
C SER A 31 3.06 17.44 -0.24
N GLN A 32 4.38 17.33 -0.41
CA GLN A 32 5.04 16.08 -0.76
C GLN A 32 4.91 15.02 0.34
N ALA A 33 5.09 15.43 1.60
CA ALA A 33 4.97 14.54 2.75
C ALA A 33 3.53 14.01 2.91
N ALA A 34 2.53 14.89 2.80
CA ALA A 34 1.12 14.51 2.85
C ALA A 34 0.75 13.55 1.70
N GLU A 35 1.20 13.84 0.48
CA GLU A 35 0.95 12.96 -0.68
C GLU A 35 1.60 11.59 -0.52
N ALA A 36 2.82 11.53 0.00
CA ALA A 36 3.51 10.27 0.27
C ALA A 36 2.78 9.45 1.35
N GLY A 37 2.39 10.09 2.44
CA GLY A 37 1.61 9.46 3.52
C GLY A 37 0.27 8.92 3.02
N LEU A 38 -0.47 9.73 2.25
CA LEU A 38 -1.74 9.33 1.66
C LEU A 38 -1.59 8.14 0.71
N ARG A 39 -0.56 8.16 -0.15
CA ARG A 39 -0.28 7.06 -1.08
C ARG A 39 -0.01 5.75 -0.34
N ARG A 40 0.73 5.80 0.77
CA ARG A 40 0.99 4.63 1.62
C ARG A 40 -0.30 4.12 2.25
N ALA A 41 -1.07 5.00 2.89
CA ALA A 41 -2.33 4.62 3.53
C ALA A 41 -3.34 3.99 2.54
N VAL A 42 -3.44 4.55 1.33
CA VAL A 42 -4.31 3.99 0.27
C VAL A 42 -3.80 2.62 -0.19
N LYS A 43 -2.49 2.45 -0.35
CA LYS A 43 -1.89 1.16 -0.73
C LYS A 43 -2.21 0.09 0.31
N ASP A 44 -2.03 0.40 1.59
CA ASP A 44 -2.27 -0.52 2.70
C ASP A 44 -3.77 -0.88 2.77
N ALA A 45 -4.66 0.12 2.67
CA ALA A 45 -6.10 -0.12 2.64
C ALA A 45 -6.54 -1.02 1.46
N LYS A 46 -5.95 -0.83 0.28
CA LYS A 46 -6.21 -1.69 -0.89
C LYS A 46 -5.72 -3.11 -0.68
N ALA A 47 -4.54 -3.29 -0.09
CA ALA A 47 -4.01 -4.60 0.22
C ALA A 47 -4.92 -5.35 1.21
N GLU A 48 -5.42 -4.66 2.24
CA GLU A 48 -6.34 -5.25 3.22
C GLU A 48 -7.74 -5.52 2.63
N ALA A 49 -8.23 -4.69 1.70
CA ALA A 49 -9.44 -4.99 0.95
C ALA A 49 -9.25 -6.26 0.10
N TRP A 50 -8.17 -6.32 -0.68
CA TRP A 50 -7.86 -7.47 -1.54
C TRP A 50 -7.74 -8.77 -0.74
N LYS A 51 -7.04 -8.75 0.40
CA LYS A 51 -6.93 -9.93 1.29
C LYS A 51 -8.29 -10.42 1.75
N ARG A 52 -9.19 -9.52 2.15
CA ARG A 52 -10.55 -9.87 2.59
C ARG A 52 -11.36 -10.48 1.45
N GLU A 53 -11.26 -9.90 0.26
CA GLU A 53 -11.97 -10.40 -0.93
C GLU A 53 -11.46 -11.78 -1.38
N ASN A 54 -10.15 -12.03 -1.25
CA ASN A 54 -9.51 -13.25 -1.72
C ASN A 54 -9.32 -14.31 -0.64
N ALA A 55 -9.74 -14.05 0.61
CA ALA A 55 -9.54 -14.94 1.75
C ALA A 55 -10.04 -16.37 1.47
N LYS A 56 -11.24 -16.50 0.89
CA LYS A 56 -11.82 -17.81 0.56
C LYS A 56 -11.05 -18.55 -0.54
N ALA A 57 -10.57 -17.81 -1.55
CA ALA A 57 -9.79 -18.39 -2.64
C ALA A 57 -8.41 -18.86 -2.14
N LEU A 58 -7.77 -18.07 -1.27
CA LEU A 58 -6.53 -18.44 -0.62
C LEU A 58 -6.71 -19.67 0.28
N GLU A 59 -7.79 -19.72 1.07
CA GLU A 59 -8.08 -20.87 1.92
C GLU A 59 -8.33 -22.15 1.10
N ALA A 60 -9.10 -22.05 0.00
CA ALA A 60 -9.31 -23.18 -0.90
C ALA A 60 -8.01 -23.64 -1.56
N SER A 61 -7.16 -22.71 -1.98
CA SER A 61 -5.84 -23.03 -2.52
C SER A 61 -4.94 -23.71 -1.49
N ASN A 62 -4.93 -23.22 -0.25
CA ASN A 62 -4.13 -23.80 0.83
C ASN A 62 -4.57 -25.22 1.15
N ARG A 63 -5.87 -25.46 1.29
CA ARG A 63 -6.44 -26.80 1.50
C ARG A 63 -6.10 -27.76 0.36
N TRP A 64 -6.17 -27.29 -0.88
CA TRP A 64 -5.77 -28.11 -2.02
C TRP A 64 -4.30 -28.52 -1.94
N VAL A 65 -3.40 -27.61 -1.54
CA VAL A 65 -1.97 -27.93 -1.34
C VAL A 65 -1.75 -28.87 -0.17
N GLU A 66 -2.50 -28.74 0.93
CA GLU A 66 -2.43 -29.68 2.06
C GLU A 66 -2.84 -31.10 1.64
N GLU A 67 -3.87 -31.22 0.80
CA GLU A 67 -4.38 -32.51 0.33
C GLU A 67 -3.51 -33.13 -0.78
N ASN A 68 -2.95 -32.32 -1.68
CA ASN A 68 -2.29 -32.81 -2.90
C ASN A 68 -0.77 -32.61 -2.90
N GLY A 69 -0.22 -31.96 -1.88
CA GLY A 69 1.16 -31.51 -1.85
C GLY A 69 1.41 -30.30 -2.75
N LEU A 70 2.67 -29.83 -2.76
CA LEU A 70 3.07 -28.71 -3.62
C LEU A 70 3.15 -29.18 -5.09
N PRO A 71 2.38 -28.59 -6.02
CA PRO A 71 2.21 -29.12 -7.37
C PRO A 71 3.49 -29.12 -8.21
N LEU A 72 4.51 -28.35 -7.82
CA LEU A 72 5.79 -28.25 -8.52
C LEU A 72 6.98 -28.69 -7.66
N ASP A 73 6.74 -29.31 -6.50
CA ASP A 73 7.82 -29.73 -5.60
C ASP A 73 8.78 -30.72 -6.26
N VAL A 74 8.25 -31.53 -7.17
CA VAL A 74 9.00 -32.51 -7.97
C VAL A 74 10.07 -31.91 -8.89
N TYR A 75 10.06 -30.59 -9.10
CA TYR A 75 11.04 -29.88 -9.95
C TYR A 75 11.96 -28.95 -9.15
N ARG A 76 11.90 -28.93 -7.81
CA ARG A 76 12.75 -28.06 -6.98
C ARG A 76 14.20 -28.59 -6.95
N PRO A 77 15.20 -27.84 -7.48
CA PRO A 77 16.61 -28.20 -7.34
C PRO A 77 17.10 -27.96 -5.90
N PHE A 78 18.07 -28.78 -5.46
CA PHE A 78 18.69 -28.76 -4.12
C PHE A 78 19.85 -27.78 -4.00
#